data_AF-A0A0U3AFP7-F1
#
_entry.id   AF-A0A0U3AFP7-F1
#
_cell.length_a   1.000
_cell.length_b   1.000
_cell.length_c   1.000
_cell.angle_alpha   90.00
_cell.angle_beta   90.00
_cell.angle_gamma   90.00
#
_symmetry.space_group_name_H-M   'P 1'
#
loop_
_entity.id
_entity.type
_entity.pdbx_description
1 polymer ?
#
loop_
_entity_poly.entity_id
_entity_poly.type
_entity_poly.pdbx_seq_one_letter_code
_entity_poly.pdbx_strand_id
1 'polypeptide(L)'
;MTSRIRPRRSKRSAKKRMLIIVNPYATTVSDRLKNLVVYALQGRFEVETILTEAQNHATEIGREVRDHGYDVVVAFGGDGTLNEVVNGLAGTDVPVSVLPGGSTNVVCRTLGIPNDVVDATEHLLALVDDWRPRRIDLGKADH
;
A
#
# COMPACT_ATOMS: atom_id res chain seq x y z
N MET A 1 -8.57 53.74 3.53
CA MET A 1 -7.34 53.17 4.12
C MET A 1 -7.63 51.79 4.69
N THR A 2 -7.03 50.77 4.05
CA THR A 2 -6.62 49.45 4.59
C THR A 2 -7.60 48.57 5.38
N SER A 3 -8.15 47.59 4.64
CA SER A 3 -8.08 46.12 4.86
C SER A 3 -7.83 45.59 6.29
N ARG A 4 -8.65 44.60 6.67
CA ARG A 4 -8.10 43.35 7.21
C ARG A 4 -9.00 42.16 6.83
N ILE A 5 -8.67 41.59 5.67
CA ILE A 5 -9.12 40.27 5.22
C ILE A 5 -8.70 39.25 6.31
N ARG A 6 -9.68 38.50 6.83
CA ARG A 6 -9.46 37.41 7.77
C ARG A 6 -8.66 36.29 7.07
N PRO A 7 -7.69 35.65 7.75
CA PRO A 7 -6.86 34.63 7.13
C PRO A 7 -7.71 33.45 6.65
N ARG A 8 -7.38 33.01 5.43
CA ARG A 8 -7.99 31.92 4.68
C ARG A 8 -7.88 30.63 5.49
N ARG A 9 -9.03 29.96 5.73
CA ARG A 9 -9.13 28.59 6.28
C ARG A 9 -8.07 27.71 5.61
N SER A 10 -7.18 27.13 6.42
CA SER A 10 -6.11 26.21 6.00
C SER A 10 -6.67 25.12 5.07
N LYS A 11 -6.07 24.95 3.88
CA LYS A 11 -6.30 23.79 3.02
C LYS A 11 -5.82 22.56 3.79
N ARG A 12 -6.73 21.75 4.33
CA ARG A 12 -6.41 20.37 4.67
C ARG A 12 -5.91 19.74 3.36
N SER A 13 -4.66 19.32 3.28
CA SER A 13 -4.17 18.55 2.13
C SER A 13 -5.15 17.40 1.92
N ALA A 14 -5.57 17.15 0.67
CA ALA A 14 -6.35 15.96 0.36
C ALA A 14 -5.57 14.73 0.87
N LYS A 15 -6.29 13.77 1.45
CA LYS A 15 -5.67 12.52 1.91
C LYS A 15 -5.06 11.81 0.71
N LYS A 16 -3.92 11.17 0.92
CA LYS A 16 -3.27 10.31 -0.08
C LYS A 16 -4.15 9.09 -0.37
N ARG A 17 -4.31 8.72 -1.64
CA ARG A 17 -5.10 7.57 -2.08
C ARG A 17 -4.27 6.29 -2.02
N MET A 18 -4.77 5.31 -1.29
CA MET A 18 -4.11 4.02 -1.05
C MET A 18 -5.03 2.90 -1.53
N LEU A 19 -4.52 2.06 -2.42
CA LEU A 19 -5.15 0.79 -2.73
C LEU A 19 -4.48 -0.32 -1.92
N ILE A 20 -5.26 -1.16 -1.25
CA ILE A 20 -4.76 -2.37 -0.59
C ILE A 20 -5.25 -3.59 -1.37
N ILE A 21 -4.33 -4.34 -1.95
CA ILE A 21 -4.60 -5.62 -2.61
C ILE A 21 -4.38 -6.72 -1.56
N VAL A 22 -5.46 -7.35 -1.14
CA VAL A 22 -5.47 -8.31 -0.02
C VAL A 22 -5.53 -9.72 -0.55
N ASN A 23 -4.59 -10.57 -0.16
CA ASN A 23 -4.70 -12.01 -0.34
C ASN A 23 -5.38 -12.65 0.88
N PRO A 24 -6.69 -12.98 0.82
CA PRO A 24 -7.40 -13.56 1.96
C PRO A 24 -6.93 -14.99 2.30
N TYR A 25 -6.17 -15.63 1.41
CA TYR A 25 -5.62 -16.97 1.60
C TYR A 25 -4.20 -16.96 2.19
N ALA A 26 -3.64 -15.79 2.48
CA ALA A 26 -2.33 -15.68 3.12
C ALA A 26 -2.40 -16.10 4.60
N THR A 27 -1.32 -16.71 5.09
CA THR A 27 -1.25 -17.46 6.36
C THR A 27 -1.82 -16.75 7.57
N THR A 28 -1.57 -15.45 7.73
CA THR A 28 -1.97 -14.67 8.91
C THR A 28 -3.12 -13.70 8.63
N VAL A 29 -3.58 -13.61 7.37
CA VAL A 29 -4.66 -12.71 6.99
C VAL A 29 -5.99 -13.31 7.43
N SER A 30 -6.79 -12.50 8.12
CA SER A 30 -8.17 -12.80 8.48
C SER A 30 -9.03 -11.57 8.24
N ASP A 31 -10.34 -11.74 8.10
CA ASP A 31 -11.26 -10.61 7.92
C ASP A 31 -11.17 -9.61 9.08
N ARG A 32 -11.03 -10.11 10.32
CA ARG A 32 -10.85 -9.26 11.50
C ARG A 32 -9.60 -8.40 11.38
N LEU A 33 -8.47 -9.02 11.02
CA LEU A 33 -7.20 -8.31 10.90
C LEU A 33 -7.23 -7.30 9.74
N LYS A 34 -7.73 -7.72 8.57
CA LYS A 34 -7.98 -6.84 7.43
C LYS A 34 -8.79 -5.61 7.81
N ASN A 35 -9.94 -5.81 8.46
CA ASN A 35 -10.82 -4.70 8.85
C ASN A 35 -10.13 -3.76 9.85
N LEU A 36 -9.34 -4.29 10.79
CA LEU A 36 -8.57 -3.49 11.74
C LEU A 36 -7.53 -2.61 11.03
N VAL A 37 -6.76 -3.19 10.12
CA VAL A 37 -5.72 -2.48 9.35
C VAL A 37 -6.33 -1.41 8.46
N VAL A 38 -7.40 -1.75 7.72
CA VAL A 38 -8.12 -0.81 6.85
C VAL A 38 -8.66 0.35 7.66
N TYR A 39 -9.32 0.08 8.80
CA TYR A 39 -9.86 1.10 9.68
C TYR A 39 -8.76 2.05 10.20
N ALA A 40 -7.61 1.52 10.62
CA ALA A 40 -6.49 2.32 11.06
C ALA A 40 -5.95 3.23 9.95
N LEU A 41 -5.71 2.67 8.75
CA LEU A 41 -5.18 3.40 7.59
C LEU A 41 -6.13 4.48 7.09
N GLN A 42 -7.45 4.25 7.12
CA GLN A 42 -8.47 5.25 6.81
C GLN A 42 -8.39 6.51 7.69
N GLY A 43 -7.74 6.43 8.86
CA GLY A 43 -7.45 7.59 9.70
C GLY A 43 -6.66 8.68 8.95
N ARG A 44 -5.71 8.29 8.08
CA ARG A 44 -4.78 9.22 7.41
C ARG A 44 -4.79 9.13 5.88
N PHE A 45 -5.25 8.02 5.30
CA PHE A 45 -5.37 7.77 3.86
C PHE A 45 -6.83 7.72 3.40
N GLU A 46 -7.04 7.92 2.10
CA GLU A 46 -8.26 7.50 1.40
C GLU A 46 -8.01 6.07 0.90
N VAL A 47 -8.65 5.08 1.53
CA VAL A 47 -8.31 3.66 1.35
C VAL A 47 -9.38 2.94 0.56
N GLU A 48 -8.96 2.26 -0.49
CA GLU A 48 -9.73 1.27 -1.25
C GLU A 48 -9.11 -0.11 -1.06
N THR A 49 -9.93 -1.16 -1.13
CA THR A 49 -9.45 -2.55 -0.95
C THR A 49 -10.01 -3.47 -2.01
N ILE A 50 -9.15 -4.32 -2.58
CA ILE A 50 -9.54 -5.39 -3.51
C ILE A 50 -9.00 -6.70 -2.98
N LEU A 51 -9.85 -7.73 -2.93
CA LEU A 51 -9.44 -9.07 -2.53
C LEU A 51 -9.01 -9.86 -3.77
N THR A 52 -7.88 -10.54 -3.70
CA THR A 52 -7.50 -11.51 -4.73
C THR A 52 -8.41 -12.73 -4.65
N GLU A 53 -8.65 -13.36 -5.78
CA GLU A 53 -9.59 -14.48 -5.90
C GLU A 53 -8.86 -15.78 -6.25
N ALA A 54 -7.73 -15.66 -6.94
CA ALA A 54 -6.88 -16.75 -7.35
C ALA A 54 -5.42 -16.27 -7.45
N GLN A 55 -4.51 -17.22 -7.70
CA GLN A 55 -3.12 -16.93 -8.06
C GLN A 55 -3.04 -16.02 -9.29
N ASN A 56 -2.08 -15.10 -9.32
CA ASN A 56 -1.87 -14.08 -10.34
C ASN A 56 -2.92 -12.95 -10.37
N HIS A 57 -4.02 -13.04 -9.61
CA HIS A 57 -5.05 -12.00 -9.61
C HIS A 57 -4.50 -10.64 -9.13
N ALA A 58 -3.52 -10.61 -8.21
CA ALA A 58 -2.90 -9.34 -7.81
C ALA A 58 -2.11 -8.67 -8.96
N THR A 59 -1.61 -9.46 -9.92
CA THR A 59 -0.95 -8.93 -11.13
C THR A 59 -1.99 -8.28 -12.04
N GLU A 60 -3.15 -8.93 -12.23
CA GLU A 60 -4.25 -8.42 -13.04
C GLU A 60 -4.82 -7.13 -12.46
N ILE A 61 -5.09 -7.10 -11.15
CA ILE A 61 -5.52 -5.90 -10.42
C ILE A 61 -4.47 -4.79 -10.60
N GLY A 62 -3.19 -5.11 -10.39
CA GLY A 62 -2.09 -4.17 -10.57
C GLY A 62 -2.07 -3.55 -11.97
N ARG A 63 -2.35 -4.33 -13.02
CA ARG A 63 -2.43 -3.85 -14.41
C ARG A 63 -3.63 -2.95 -14.68
N GLU A 64 -4.77 -3.27 -14.08
CA GLU A 64 -6.00 -2.48 -14.22
C GLU A 64 -5.85 -1.11 -13.57
N VAL A 65 -5.27 -1.06 -12.39
CA VAL A 65 -5.26 0.16 -11.55
C VAL A 65 -4.10 1.13 -11.82
N ARG A 66 -3.25 0.83 -12.81
CA ARG A 66 -2.03 1.61 -13.11
C ARG A 66 -2.30 3.09 -13.31
N ASP A 67 -3.42 3.42 -13.95
CA ASP A 67 -3.81 4.79 -14.31
C ASP A 67 -4.95 5.34 -13.45
N HIS A 68 -5.32 4.63 -12.36
CA HIS A 68 -6.44 5.01 -11.50
C HIS A 68 -6.09 6.11 -10.48
N GLY A 69 -4.87 6.65 -10.50
CA GLY A 69 -4.46 7.79 -9.67
C GLY A 69 -4.28 7.47 -8.18
N TYR A 70 -3.79 6.26 -7.87
CA TYR A 70 -3.37 5.89 -6.51
C TYR A 70 -1.99 6.48 -6.19
N ASP A 71 -1.84 7.04 -5.00
CA ASP A 71 -0.54 7.51 -4.49
C ASP A 71 0.33 6.34 -4.01
N VAL A 72 -0.28 5.21 -3.67
CA VAL A 72 0.42 3.97 -3.25
C VAL A 72 -0.48 2.74 -3.41
N VAL A 73 0.12 1.62 -3.79
CA VAL A 73 -0.50 0.30 -3.74
C VAL A 73 0.18 -0.55 -2.67
N VAL A 74 -0.59 -1.14 -1.78
CA VAL A 74 -0.10 -1.97 -0.67
C VAL A 74 -0.52 -3.42 -0.90
N ALA A 75 0.46 -4.31 -1.02
CA ALA A 75 0.21 -5.74 -1.01
C ALA A 75 0.01 -6.21 0.44
N PHE A 76 -1.16 -6.76 0.78
CA PHE A 76 -1.40 -7.39 2.08
C PHE A 76 -1.48 -8.90 1.93
N GLY A 77 -0.38 -9.58 2.24
CA GLY A 77 -0.20 -11.01 1.99
C GLY A 77 1.25 -11.45 2.20
N GLY A 78 1.66 -12.53 1.54
CA GLY A 78 3.05 -12.98 1.56
C GLY A 78 3.91 -12.34 0.46
N ASP A 79 5.17 -12.77 0.38
CA ASP A 79 6.13 -12.32 -0.64
C ASP A 79 5.61 -12.55 -2.08
N GLY A 80 4.84 -13.62 -2.32
CA GLY A 80 4.20 -13.90 -3.60
C GLY A 80 3.14 -12.85 -3.99
N THR A 81 2.32 -12.41 -3.04
CA THR A 81 1.33 -11.35 -3.28
C THR A 81 2.02 -10.03 -3.63
N LEU A 82 3.10 -9.69 -2.93
CA LEU A 82 3.91 -8.52 -3.28
C LEU A 82 4.53 -8.66 -4.67
N ASN A 83 5.07 -9.83 -5.01
CA ASN A 83 5.64 -10.10 -6.33
C ASN A 83 4.61 -9.89 -7.45
N GLU A 84 3.39 -10.40 -7.28
CA GLU A 84 2.29 -10.20 -8.22
C GLU A 84 1.95 -8.71 -8.38
N VAL A 85 1.80 -7.96 -7.28
CA VAL A 85 1.52 -6.51 -7.33
C VAL A 85 2.62 -5.76 -8.07
N VAL A 86 3.88 -6.02 -7.76
CA VAL A 86 5.03 -5.36 -8.40
C VAL A 86 5.07 -5.68 -9.90
N ASN A 87 4.81 -6.92 -10.30
CA ASN A 87 4.72 -7.30 -11.71
C ASN A 87 3.53 -6.65 -12.42
N GLY A 88 2.40 -6.47 -11.73
CA GLY A 88 1.24 -5.78 -12.28
C GLY A 88 1.48 -4.29 -12.55
N LEU A 89 2.27 -3.65 -11.67
CA LEU A 89 2.63 -2.23 -11.73
C LEU A 89 3.97 -1.95 -12.44
N ALA A 90 4.63 -2.98 -12.98
CA ALA A 90 5.92 -2.83 -13.63
C ALA A 90 5.87 -1.78 -14.77
N GLY A 91 6.85 -0.89 -14.77
CA GLY A 91 6.91 0.24 -15.72
C GLY A 91 5.99 1.41 -15.35
N THR A 92 5.49 1.49 -14.11
CA THR A 92 4.86 2.69 -13.55
C THR A 92 5.74 3.32 -12.47
N ASP A 93 5.45 4.56 -12.10
CA ASP A 93 6.03 5.23 -10.94
C ASP A 93 5.15 5.11 -9.68
N VAL A 94 4.11 4.27 -9.69
CA VAL A 94 3.22 4.08 -8.54
C VAL A 94 4.00 3.37 -7.43
N PRO A 95 4.19 4.00 -6.25
CA PRO A 95 4.87 3.37 -5.13
C PRO A 95 4.16 2.10 -4.67
N VAL A 96 4.94 1.08 -4.32
CA VAL A 96 4.45 -0.17 -3.74
C VAL A 96 4.95 -0.29 -2.31
N SER A 97 4.09 -0.74 -1.41
CA SER A 97 4.45 -1.16 -0.05
C SER A 97 3.82 -2.52 0.27
N VAL A 98 4.13 -3.06 1.45
CA VAL A 98 3.69 -4.37 1.88
C VAL A 98 3.21 -4.35 3.33
N LEU A 99 2.13 -5.08 3.58
CA LEU A 99 1.68 -5.50 4.90
C LEU A 99 1.93 -7.01 5.04
N PRO A 100 2.59 -7.45 6.12
CA PRO A 100 2.94 -8.85 6.30
C PRO A 100 1.68 -9.70 6.55
N GLY A 101 1.46 -10.68 5.66
CA GLY A 101 0.37 -11.64 5.72
C GLY A 101 0.82 -13.10 5.50
N GLY A 102 2.08 -13.32 5.11
CA GLY A 102 2.66 -14.65 4.87
C GLY A 102 3.54 -15.15 6.03
N SER A 103 4.08 -16.36 5.89
CA SER A 103 4.93 -16.99 6.92
C SER A 103 6.33 -16.39 7.01
N THR A 104 6.94 -16.04 5.87
CA THR A 104 8.36 -15.65 5.82
C THR A 104 8.57 -14.14 5.75
N ASN A 105 7.76 -13.44 4.93
CA ASN A 105 7.79 -11.99 4.70
C ASN A 105 9.23 -11.46 4.54
N VAL A 106 10.02 -12.12 3.69
CA VAL A 106 11.44 -11.78 3.49
C VAL A 106 11.57 -10.34 3.01
N VAL A 107 10.65 -9.90 2.13
CA VAL A 107 10.74 -8.58 1.54
C VAL A 107 10.51 -7.48 2.58
N CYS A 108 9.64 -7.68 3.58
CA CYS A 108 9.46 -6.73 4.68
C CYS A 108 10.80 -6.45 5.39
N ARG A 109 11.55 -7.50 5.74
CA ARG A 109 12.87 -7.38 6.38
C ARG A 109 13.86 -6.61 5.54
N THR A 110 13.94 -6.95 4.24
CA THR A 110 14.86 -6.29 3.30
C THR A 110 14.55 -4.81 3.14
N LEU A 111 13.26 -4.44 3.18
CA LEU A 111 12.81 -3.05 3.03
C LEU A 111 12.85 -2.24 4.32
N GLY A 112 13.11 -2.88 5.47
CA GLY A 112 13.05 -2.26 6.80
C GLY A 112 11.62 -2.05 7.30
N ILE A 113 10.65 -2.78 6.75
CA ILE A 113 9.25 -2.77 7.19
C ILE A 113 9.10 -3.82 8.30
N PRO A 114 8.41 -3.51 9.42
CA PRO A 114 8.15 -4.48 10.48
C PRO A 114 7.44 -5.75 9.97
N ASN A 115 7.72 -6.90 10.59
CA ASN A 115 7.07 -8.17 10.25
C ASN A 115 5.76 -8.43 11.01
N ASP A 116 5.52 -7.66 12.07
CA ASP A 116 4.20 -7.64 12.70
C ASP A 116 3.29 -6.69 11.91
N VAL A 117 2.06 -7.12 11.68
CA VAL A 117 1.09 -6.39 10.86
C VAL A 117 0.65 -5.07 11.50
N VAL A 118 0.57 -5.02 12.83
CA VAL A 118 0.21 -3.80 13.57
C VAL A 118 1.37 -2.80 13.45
N ASP A 119 2.59 -3.24 13.73
CA ASP A 119 3.79 -2.40 13.59
C ASP A 119 3.99 -1.92 12.14
N ALA A 120 3.72 -2.77 11.14
CA ALA A 120 3.77 -2.40 9.73
C ALA A 120 2.68 -1.38 9.36
N THR A 121 1.50 -1.49 9.97
CA THR A 121 0.41 -0.51 9.80
C THR A 121 0.80 0.84 10.40
N GLU A 122 1.39 0.85 11.60
CA GLU A 122 1.91 2.06 12.23
C GLU A 122 3.03 2.69 11.38
N HIS A 123 3.92 1.87 10.84
CA HIS A 123 4.96 2.31 9.90
C HIS A 123 4.34 3.03 8.70
N LEU A 124 3.33 2.46 8.04
CA LEU A 124 2.61 3.11 6.93
C LEU A 124 1.93 4.42 7.34
N LEU A 125 1.32 4.47 8.53
CA LEU A 125 0.69 5.68 9.07
C LEU A 125 1.70 6.81 9.32
N ALA A 126 2.95 6.48 9.66
CA ALA A 126 4.01 7.46 9.85
C ALA A 126 4.55 8.02 8.52
N LEU A 127 4.51 7.23 7.43
CA LEU A 127 5.00 7.67 6.11
C LEU A 127 4.24 8.88 5.56
N VAL A 128 3.00 9.13 5.99
CA VAL A 128 2.23 10.30 5.55
C VAL A 128 2.87 11.63 5.97
N ASP A 129 3.59 11.65 7.09
CA ASP A 129 4.20 12.86 7.63
C ASP A 129 5.49 13.24 6.88
N ASP A 130 6.19 12.25 6.31
CA ASP A 130 7.39 12.44 5.48
C ASP A 130 7.37 11.47 4.28
N TRP A 131 6.53 11.79 3.29
CA TRP A 131 6.32 10.93 2.11
C TRP A 131 7.55 10.89 1.20
N ARG A 132 8.39 9.87 1.36
CA ARG A 132 9.62 9.66 0.57
C ARG A 132 9.73 8.23 0.03
N PRO A 133 9.01 7.89 -1.06
CA PRO A 133 9.22 6.64 -1.75
C PRO A 133 10.67 6.48 -2.20
N ARG A 134 11.22 5.28 -2.06
CA ARG A 134 12.57 4.93 -2.52
C ARG A 134 12.48 4.06 -3.78
N ARG A 135 13.33 4.33 -4.76
CA ARG A 135 13.45 3.47 -5.94
C ARG A 135 14.27 2.23 -5.61
N ILE A 136 13.80 1.08 -6.10
CA ILE A 136 14.43 -0.23 -5.95
C ILE A 136 14.37 -0.91 -7.31
N ASP A 137 15.47 -1.55 -7.71
CA ASP A 137 15.55 -2.24 -9.00
C ASP A 137 14.70 -3.53 -8.99
N LEU A 138 13.94 -3.74 -10.07
CA LEU A 138 13.19 -4.97 -10.30
C LEU A 138 13.97 -5.89 -11.24
N GLY A 139 14.28 -7.09 -10.79
CA GLY A 139 14.90 -8.13 -11.62
C GLY A 139 13.91 -8.68 -12.65
N LYS A 140 14.36 -8.79 -13.91
CA LYS A 140 13.63 -9.48 -14.97
C LYS A 140 14.42 -10.72 -15.38
N ALA A 141 13.79 -11.89 -15.33
CA ALA A 141 14.35 -13.14 -15.80
C ALA A 141 13.36 -13.74 -16.80
N ASP A 142 13.74 -13.72 -18.08
CA ASP A 142 13.01 -14.39 -19.16
C ASP A 142 13.77 -15.69 -19.48
N HIS A 143 13.03 -16.80 -19.62
CA HIS A 143 13.56 -18.10 -20.07
C HIS A 143 13.04 -18.42 -21.46
#